data_AF-A0A929ZHP7-F1
#
_entry.id   AF-A0A929ZHP7-F1
#
_cell.length_a   1.000
_cell.length_b   1.000
_cell.length_c   1.000
_cell.angle_alpha   90.00
_cell.angle_beta   90.00
_cell.angle_gamma   90.00
#
_symmetry.space_group_name_H-M   'P 1'
#
loop_
_entity.id
_entity.type
_entity.pdbx_description
1 polymer ?
#
loop_
_entity_poly.entity_id
_entity_poly.type
_entity_poly.pdbx_seq_one_letter_code
_entity_poly.pdbx_strand_id
1 'polypeptide(L)'
;CLTVDELAQVRRSVDVPIAADESIRRAEDPLEVARKEAADVVIIKVAPLGGVRAALKVARKSGLGVVVSSALETSVGLSVGVAAAAAVPGVPRAAGLATASLLVGDVTQPLIPERGRLPVGRLEPDQDLIDRTPVDGDLVSRWGMRLEGMAEHLKVGSR
;
A
#
# COMPACT_ATOMS: atom_id res chain seq x y z
N CYS A 1 -8.55 6.25 16.07
CA CYS A 1 -8.15 5.43 17.23
C CYS A 1 -6.79 4.80 16.98
N LEU A 2 -6.05 4.43 18.01
CA LEU A 2 -4.73 3.82 17.90
C LEU A 2 -4.80 2.28 17.93
N THR A 3 -5.77 1.72 18.66
CA THR A 3 -5.90 0.26 18.81
C THR A 3 -7.12 -0.31 18.09
N VAL A 4 -7.12 -1.62 17.86
CA VAL A 4 -8.26 -2.35 17.27
C VAL A 4 -9.48 -2.31 18.19
N ASP A 5 -9.29 -2.39 19.51
CA ASP A 5 -10.40 -2.36 20.48
C ASP A 5 -11.09 -1.00 20.50
N GLU A 6 -10.33 0.09 20.46
CA GLU A 6 -10.87 1.43 20.34
C GLU A 6 -11.61 1.62 19.02
N LEU A 7 -11.12 1.04 17.92
CA LEU A 7 -11.79 1.10 16.62
C LEU A 7 -13.13 0.35 16.65
N ALA A 8 -13.17 -0.81 17.31
CA ALA A 8 -14.40 -1.57 17.49
C ALA A 8 -15.43 -0.84 18.37
N GLN A 9 -14.98 -0.13 19.41
CA GLN A 9 -15.85 0.71 20.23
C GLN A 9 -16.47 1.84 19.41
N VAL A 10 -15.67 2.52 18.57
CA VAL A 10 -16.19 3.56 17.67
C VAL A 10 -17.19 2.97 16.69
N ARG A 11 -16.86 1.85 16.02
CA ARG A 11 -17.74 1.22 15.04
C ARG A 11 -19.10 0.83 15.64
N ARG A 12 -19.16 0.37 16.88
CA ARG A 12 -20.43 0.07 17.57
C ARG A 12 -21.26 1.30 17.94
N SER A 13 -20.65 2.49 17.92
CA SER A 13 -21.28 3.74 18.37
C SER A 13 -21.76 4.63 17.22
N VAL A 14 -21.56 4.23 15.97
CA VAL A 14 -21.85 5.03 14.78
C VAL A 14 -22.40 4.17 13.64
N ASP A 15 -23.27 4.74 12.82
CA ASP A 15 -23.80 4.06 11.62
C ASP A 15 -22.92 4.25 10.37
N VAL A 16 -21.86 5.06 10.47
CA VAL A 16 -20.93 5.35 9.37
C VAL A 16 -19.93 4.19 9.23
N PRO A 17 -19.73 3.63 8.01
CA PRO A 17 -18.75 2.56 7.81
C PRO A 17 -17.32 2.98 8.19
N ILE A 18 -16.62 2.09 8.86
CA ILE A 18 -15.25 2.31 9.35
C ILE A 18 -14.24 1.55 8.49
N ALA A 19 -13.14 2.22 8.12
CA ALA A 19 -12.02 1.61 7.42
C ALA A 19 -10.79 1.50 8.33
N ALA A 20 -10.09 0.37 8.28
CA ALA A 20 -8.84 0.15 9.02
C ALA A 20 -7.62 0.23 8.07
N ASP A 21 -6.64 1.10 8.38
CA ASP A 21 -5.38 1.27 7.65
C ASP A 21 -4.17 0.83 8.51
N GLU A 22 -3.79 1.64 9.51
CA GLU A 22 -2.66 1.33 10.40
C GLU A 22 -2.82 -0.01 11.12
N SER A 23 -4.04 -0.31 11.58
CA SER A 23 -4.39 -1.59 12.23
C SER A 23 -4.34 -2.81 11.29
N ILE A 24 -4.04 -2.61 10.00
CA ILE A 24 -3.77 -3.67 9.03
C ILE A 24 -2.27 -3.72 8.74
N ARG A 25 -1.67 -2.61 8.30
CA ARG A 25 -0.29 -2.60 7.79
C ARG A 25 0.80 -2.57 8.86
N ARG A 26 0.47 -2.25 10.12
CA ARG A 26 1.40 -2.25 11.27
C ARG A 26 1.07 -3.30 12.31
N ALA A 27 0.00 -4.07 12.11
CA ALA A 27 -0.43 -5.07 13.07
C ALA A 27 0.42 -6.33 12.97
N GLU A 28 0.68 -6.96 14.12
CA GLU A 28 1.24 -8.32 14.18
C GLU A 28 0.27 -9.32 13.55
N ASP A 29 -1.04 -9.15 13.79
CA ASP A 29 -2.10 -9.90 13.13
C ASP A 29 -3.11 -8.97 12.42
N PRO A 30 -2.96 -8.78 11.10
CA PRO A 30 -3.89 -7.97 10.30
C PRO A 30 -5.34 -8.47 10.30
N LEU A 31 -5.61 -9.72 10.71
CA LEU A 31 -6.96 -10.30 10.74
C LEU A 31 -7.68 -10.06 12.07
N GLU A 32 -7.00 -9.48 13.07
CA GLU A 32 -7.62 -9.12 14.34
C GLU A 32 -8.79 -8.15 14.14
N VAL A 33 -8.63 -7.18 13.22
CA VAL A 33 -9.67 -6.20 12.86
C VAL A 33 -10.96 -6.90 12.44
N ALA A 34 -10.87 -7.97 11.64
CA ALA A 34 -12.03 -8.73 11.20
C ALA A 34 -12.63 -9.54 12.35
N ARG A 35 -11.80 -10.24 13.13
CA ARG A 35 -12.27 -11.08 14.26
C ARG A 35 -12.94 -10.27 15.36
N LYS A 36 -12.52 -9.03 15.59
CA LYS A 36 -13.12 -8.11 16.56
C LYS A 36 -14.24 -7.25 15.97
N GLU A 37 -14.61 -7.48 14.72
CA GLU A 37 -15.62 -6.70 13.99
C GLU A 37 -15.36 -5.19 14.08
N ALA A 38 -14.09 -4.81 13.98
CA ALA A 38 -13.63 -3.45 14.25
C ALA A 38 -13.74 -2.52 13.03
N ALA A 39 -13.92 -3.06 11.83
CA ALA A 39 -14.04 -2.29 10.60
C ALA A 39 -14.94 -2.99 9.58
N ASP A 40 -15.46 -2.21 8.65
CA ASP A 40 -16.25 -2.67 7.49
C ASP A 40 -15.37 -2.82 6.24
N VAL A 41 -14.26 -2.06 6.20
CA VAL A 41 -13.32 -2.02 5.08
C VAL A 41 -11.87 -2.13 5.57
N VAL A 42 -11.06 -2.91 4.87
CA VAL A 42 -9.59 -2.93 5.04
C VAL A 42 -8.92 -2.09 3.96
N ILE A 43 -7.98 -1.23 4.38
CA ILE A 43 -7.10 -0.49 3.47
C ILE A 43 -5.84 -1.31 3.24
N ILE A 44 -5.60 -1.63 1.97
CA ILE A 44 -4.46 -2.44 1.53
C ILE A 44 -3.42 -1.51 0.91
N LYS A 45 -2.23 -1.46 1.52
CA LYS A 45 -1.03 -0.82 0.95
C LYS A 45 0.00 -1.89 0.65
N VAL A 46 0.43 -1.99 -0.61
CA VAL A 46 1.15 -3.16 -1.10
C VAL A 46 2.54 -3.29 -0.50
N ALA A 47 3.35 -2.22 -0.50
CA ALA A 47 4.71 -2.27 0.01
C ALA A 47 4.77 -2.60 1.52
N PRO A 48 3.99 -1.93 2.40
CA PRO A 48 3.94 -2.28 3.83
C PRO A 48 3.52 -3.73 4.12
N LEU A 49 2.67 -4.33 3.27
CA LEU A 49 2.21 -5.71 3.44
C LEU A 49 3.13 -6.76 2.81
N GLY A 50 4.28 -6.37 2.26
CA GLY A 50 5.25 -7.31 1.69
C GLY A 50 4.91 -7.77 0.26
N GLY A 51 4.20 -6.95 -0.51
CA GLY A 51 3.95 -7.19 -1.93
C GLY A 51 2.57 -7.76 -2.24
N VAL A 52 2.27 -7.85 -3.54
CA VAL A 52 0.91 -8.12 -4.07
C VAL A 52 0.33 -9.42 -3.52
N ARG A 53 1.12 -10.51 -3.48
CA ARG A 53 0.61 -11.81 -3.03
C ARG A 53 0.19 -11.80 -1.55
N ALA A 54 1.00 -11.19 -0.70
CA ALA A 54 0.71 -11.07 0.73
C ALA A 54 -0.49 -10.15 0.96
N ALA A 55 -0.55 -9.01 0.27
CA ALA A 55 -1.70 -8.12 0.26
C ALA A 55 -3.00 -8.84 -0.13
N LEU A 56 -2.99 -9.63 -1.20
CA LEU A 56 -4.16 -10.41 -1.65
C LEU A 56 -4.53 -11.55 -0.67
N LYS A 57 -3.58 -12.05 0.12
CA LYS A 57 -3.86 -13.03 1.18
C LYS A 57 -4.62 -12.36 2.32
N VAL A 58 -4.21 -11.16 2.76
CA VAL A 58 -4.93 -10.37 3.77
C VAL A 58 -6.33 -10.01 3.26
N ALA A 59 -6.43 -9.47 2.05
CA ALA A 59 -7.71 -9.10 1.43
C ALA A 59 -8.70 -10.28 1.44
N ARG A 60 -8.28 -11.46 0.93
CA ARG A 60 -9.12 -12.67 0.90
C ARG A 60 -9.51 -13.19 2.28
N LYS A 61 -8.59 -13.17 3.24
CA LYS A 61 -8.83 -13.71 4.58
C LYS A 61 -9.62 -12.78 5.49
N SER A 62 -9.64 -11.48 5.22
CA SER A 62 -10.33 -10.51 6.05
C SER A 62 -11.85 -10.72 6.05
N GLY A 63 -12.43 -11.15 4.93
CA GLY A 63 -13.89 -11.22 4.77
C GLY A 63 -14.59 -9.84 4.72
N LEU A 64 -13.82 -8.74 4.72
CA LEU A 64 -14.32 -7.37 4.74
C LEU A 64 -14.26 -6.73 3.34
N GLY A 65 -14.89 -5.55 3.18
CA GLY A 65 -14.68 -4.74 1.99
C GLY A 65 -13.20 -4.36 1.84
N VAL A 66 -12.70 -4.23 0.62
CA VAL A 66 -11.27 -3.96 0.37
C VAL A 66 -11.10 -2.70 -0.46
N VAL A 67 -10.18 -1.83 -0.05
CA VAL A 67 -9.71 -0.69 -0.86
C VAL A 67 -8.19 -0.73 -0.92
N VAL A 68 -7.64 -0.69 -2.13
CA VAL A 68 -6.19 -0.53 -2.32
C VAL A 68 -5.84 0.96 -2.30
N SER A 69 -4.75 1.30 -1.62
CA SER A 69 -4.27 2.68 -1.49
C SER A 69 -2.74 2.72 -1.62
N SER A 70 -2.23 3.86 -2.07
CA SER A 70 -0.81 4.15 -2.18
C SER A 70 -0.19 4.51 -0.83
N ALA A 71 1.14 4.47 -0.76
CA ALA A 71 1.97 5.05 0.28
C ALA A 71 2.82 6.23 -0.25
N LEU A 72 2.31 6.94 -1.27
CA LEU A 72 2.99 8.02 -2.00
C LEU A 72 4.24 7.56 -2.74
N GLU A 73 4.13 6.43 -3.43
CA GLU A 73 5.17 5.95 -4.33
C GLU A 73 5.25 6.78 -5.63
N THR A 74 6.38 6.67 -6.33
CA THR A 74 6.47 7.02 -7.76
C THR A 74 5.56 6.12 -8.60
N SER A 75 5.40 6.42 -9.89
CA SER A 75 4.55 5.61 -10.77
C SER A 75 4.98 4.15 -10.89
N VAL A 76 6.26 3.84 -10.64
CA VAL A 76 6.76 2.46 -10.53
C VAL A 76 6.03 1.71 -9.41
N GLY A 77 5.98 2.26 -8.20
CA GLY A 77 5.26 1.64 -7.08
C GLY A 77 3.73 1.69 -7.26
N LEU A 78 3.19 2.78 -7.82
CA LEU A 78 1.77 2.88 -8.12
C LEU A 78 1.31 1.80 -9.10
N SER A 79 2.12 1.46 -10.12
CA SER A 79 1.81 0.39 -11.07
C SER A 79 1.59 -0.97 -10.38
N VAL A 80 2.34 -1.24 -9.30
CA VAL A 80 2.15 -2.43 -8.45
C VAL A 80 0.87 -2.33 -7.63
N GLY A 81 0.54 -1.15 -7.12
CA GLY A 81 -0.75 -0.87 -6.48
C GLY A 81 -1.94 -1.08 -7.41
N VAL A 82 -1.85 -0.63 -8.66
CA VAL A 82 -2.88 -0.83 -9.70
C VAL A 82 -3.06 -2.31 -10.00
N ALA A 83 -1.98 -3.06 -10.15
CA ALA A 83 -2.04 -4.51 -10.33
C ALA A 83 -2.71 -5.22 -9.14
N ALA A 84 -2.42 -4.79 -7.91
CA ALA A 84 -3.10 -5.32 -6.73
C ALA A 84 -4.60 -4.99 -6.73
N ALA A 85 -4.97 -3.74 -7.04
CA ALA A 85 -6.37 -3.30 -7.10
C ALA A 85 -7.17 -4.09 -8.14
N ALA A 86 -6.57 -4.37 -9.29
CA ALA A 86 -7.18 -5.19 -10.34
C ALA A 86 -7.37 -6.67 -9.95
N ALA A 87 -6.62 -7.16 -8.96
CA ALA A 87 -6.63 -8.55 -8.51
C ALA A 87 -7.40 -8.79 -7.20
N VAL A 88 -7.87 -7.72 -6.54
CA VAL A 88 -8.67 -7.83 -5.31
C VAL A 88 -10.03 -8.49 -5.62
N PRO A 89 -10.47 -9.45 -4.79
CA PRO A 89 -11.77 -10.11 -4.98
C PRO A 89 -12.94 -9.19 -4.59
N GLY A 90 -14.11 -9.45 -5.15
CA GLY A 90 -15.36 -8.79 -4.77
C GLY A 90 -15.69 -7.54 -5.61
N VAL A 91 -16.55 -6.68 -5.06
CA VAL A 91 -17.02 -5.47 -5.75
C VAL A 91 -15.90 -4.42 -5.79
N PRO A 92 -15.48 -3.95 -6.98
CA PRO A 92 -14.46 -2.92 -7.09
C PRO A 92 -14.86 -1.63 -6.39
N ARG A 93 -13.93 -1.05 -5.63
CA ARG A 93 -14.04 0.29 -5.06
C ARG A 93 -12.98 1.19 -5.69
N ALA A 94 -13.22 2.50 -5.72
CA ALA A 94 -12.21 3.45 -6.14
C ALA A 94 -10.95 3.29 -5.28
N ALA A 95 -9.79 3.13 -5.92
CA ALA A 95 -8.52 2.93 -5.25
C ALA A 95 -7.84 4.29 -4.97
N GLY A 96 -7.14 4.39 -3.84
CA GLY A 96 -6.35 5.56 -3.44
C GLY A 96 -5.00 5.65 -4.16
N LEU A 97 -5.01 5.52 -5.49
CA LEU A 97 -3.81 5.40 -6.34
C LEU A 97 -3.56 6.63 -7.23
N ALA A 98 -4.42 7.65 -7.15
CA ALA A 98 -4.29 8.91 -7.87
C ALA A 98 -3.29 9.88 -7.19
N THR A 99 -2.14 9.39 -6.74
CA THR A 99 -1.22 10.17 -5.90
C THR A 99 0.05 10.62 -6.61
N ALA A 100 0.28 10.19 -7.85
CA ALA A 100 1.39 10.69 -8.68
C ALA A 100 1.36 12.23 -8.82
N SER A 101 0.16 12.83 -8.90
CA SER A 101 -0.01 14.28 -8.99
C SER A 101 0.39 15.06 -7.73
N LEU A 102 0.67 14.37 -6.62
CA LEU A 102 1.15 14.99 -5.39
C LEU A 102 2.68 15.14 -5.37
N LEU A 103 3.39 14.48 -6.29
CA LEU A 103 4.83 14.57 -6.41
C LEU A 103 5.20 15.66 -7.42
N VAL A 104 6.33 16.34 -7.18
CA VAL A 104 6.86 17.38 -8.08
C VAL A 104 7.46 16.81 -9.37
N GLY A 105 7.78 15.52 -9.38
CA GLY A 105 8.36 14.80 -10.50
C GLY A 105 8.19 13.29 -10.34
N ASP A 106 8.46 12.57 -11.42
CA ASP A 106 8.35 11.12 -11.48
C ASP A 106 9.50 10.55 -12.30
N VAL A 107 9.77 9.26 -12.13
CA VAL A 107 10.81 8.52 -12.86
C VAL A 107 10.23 7.74 -14.04
N THR A 108 9.00 8.05 -14.45
CA THR A 108 8.32 7.53 -15.64
C THR A 108 7.47 8.65 -16.24
N GLN A 109 6.79 8.41 -17.37
CA GLN A 109 5.59 9.20 -17.66
C GLN A 109 4.60 9.00 -16.48
N PRO A 110 4.15 10.06 -15.79
CA PRO A 110 3.38 9.91 -14.57
C PRO A 110 2.06 9.18 -14.80
N LEU A 111 1.73 8.27 -13.89
CA LEU A 111 0.53 7.44 -13.92
C LEU A 111 -0.67 8.26 -13.40
N ILE A 112 -1.18 9.14 -14.25
CA ILE A 112 -2.32 10.03 -13.96
C ILE A 112 -3.64 9.37 -14.37
N PRO A 113 -4.68 9.41 -13.52
CA PRO A 113 -5.98 8.87 -13.89
C PRO A 113 -6.65 9.61 -15.04
N GLU A 114 -7.18 8.85 -15.99
CA GLU A 114 -8.06 9.35 -17.04
C GLU A 114 -9.48 8.84 -16.80
N ARG A 115 -10.44 9.77 -16.69
CA ARG A 115 -11.85 9.44 -16.39
C ARG A 115 -12.00 8.53 -15.15
N GLY A 116 -11.19 8.78 -14.12
CA GLY A 116 -11.20 8.01 -12.87
C GLY A 116 -10.62 6.60 -12.98
N ARG A 117 -9.83 6.30 -14.03
CA ARG A 117 -9.25 4.98 -14.27
C ARG A 117 -7.74 5.07 -14.48
N LEU A 118 -7.05 4.03 -14.07
CA LEU A 118 -5.63 3.83 -14.31
C LEU A 118 -5.41 2.55 -15.13
N PRO A 119 -4.49 2.55 -16.12
CA PRO A 119 -4.18 1.36 -16.89
C PRO A 119 -3.42 0.33 -16.04
N VAL A 120 -3.71 -0.94 -16.25
CA VAL A 120 -2.94 -2.04 -15.65
C VAL A 120 -1.73 -2.31 -16.53
N GLY A 121 -0.54 -2.14 -15.98
CA GLY A 121 0.72 -2.43 -16.66
C GLY A 121 1.89 -2.19 -15.70
N ARG A 122 2.94 -3.00 -15.81
CA ARG A 122 4.15 -2.79 -15.00
C ARG A 122 4.96 -1.66 -15.62
N LEU A 123 5.38 -0.71 -14.79
CA LEU A 123 6.26 0.38 -15.19
C LEU A 123 7.67 0.13 -14.65
N GLU A 124 8.67 0.51 -15.44
CA GLU A 124 10.07 0.56 -15.04
C GLU A 124 10.56 2.01 -15.07
N PRO A 125 11.52 2.39 -14.21
CA PRO A 125 12.10 3.73 -14.25
C PRO A 125 12.74 4.02 -15.61
N ASP A 126 12.42 5.18 -16.17
CA ASP A 126 13.13 5.77 -17.29
C ASP A 126 14.40 6.47 -16.78
N GLN A 127 15.55 6.00 -17.23
CA GLN A 127 16.86 6.52 -16.81
C GLN A 127 17.13 7.97 -17.26
N ASP A 128 16.40 8.45 -18.26
CA ASP A 128 16.51 9.83 -18.73
C ASP A 128 15.67 10.80 -17.89
N LEU A 129 14.68 10.29 -17.14
CA LEU A 129 13.85 11.08 -16.22
C LEU A 129 14.38 11.12 -14.78
N ILE A 130 15.35 10.26 -14.45
CA ILE A 130 16.01 10.29 -13.14
C ILE A 130 16.91 11.53 -13.09
N ASP A 131 16.66 12.40 -12.12
CA ASP A 131 17.51 13.55 -11.86
C ASP A 131 18.95 13.10 -11.63
N ARG A 132 19.85 13.53 -12.55
CA ARG A 132 21.27 13.21 -12.52
C ARG A 132 22.07 14.17 -11.65
N THR A 133 21.39 15.14 -11.01
CA THR A 133 22.01 15.96 -9.97
C THR A 133 22.63 15.03 -8.93
N PRO A 134 23.91 15.23 -8.59
CA PRO A 134 24.56 14.40 -7.59
C PRO A 134 23.75 14.39 -6.30
N VAL A 135 23.15 13.22 -6.00
CA VAL A 135 22.56 12.97 -4.70
C VAL A 135 23.71 12.88 -3.71
N ASP A 136 23.53 13.46 -2.52
CA ASP A 136 24.48 13.33 -1.43
C ASP A 136 24.91 11.86 -1.24
N GLY A 137 26.22 11.61 -1.32
CA GLY A 137 26.78 10.26 -1.20
C GLY A 137 26.42 9.59 0.13
N ASP A 138 26.33 10.36 1.22
CA ASP A 138 25.87 9.86 2.52
C ASP A 138 24.42 9.35 2.44
N LEU A 139 23.54 10.08 1.75
CA LEU A 139 22.15 9.69 1.58
C LEU A 139 22.05 8.38 0.79
N VAL A 140 22.82 8.23 -0.29
CA VAL A 140 22.88 6.99 -1.09
C VAL A 140 23.34 5.83 -0.22
N SER A 141 24.44 6.00 0.54
CA SER A 141 24.94 4.99 1.46
C SER A 141 23.91 4.59 2.53
N ARG A 142 23.21 5.56 3.14
CA ARG A 142 22.17 5.28 4.14
C ARG A 142 20.99 4.49 3.57
N TRP A 143 20.54 4.81 2.36
CA TRP A 143 19.50 4.01 1.69
C TRP A 143 19.99 2.60 1.36
N GLY A 144 21.24 2.45 0.92
CA GLY A 144 21.88 1.15 0.69
C GLY A 144 21.90 0.28 1.95
N MET A 145 22.45 0.80 3.05
CA MET A 145 22.49 0.08 4.34
C MET A 145 21.09 -0.29 4.84
N ARG A 146 20.10 0.61 4.65
CA ARG A 146 18.72 0.32 5.05
C ARG A 146 18.12 -0.82 4.23
N LEU A 147 18.36 -0.84 2.92
CA LEU A 147 17.90 -1.92 2.04
C LEU A 147 18.54 -3.25 2.41
N GLU A 148 19.85 -3.26 2.67
CA GLU A 148 20.59 -4.44 3.13
C GLU A 148 20.03 -4.96 4.46
N GLY A 149 19.87 -4.08 5.46
CA GLY A 149 19.30 -4.45 6.76
C GLY A 149 17.87 -5.00 6.63
N MET A 150 17.04 -4.43 5.75
CA MET A 150 15.70 -4.98 5.45
C MET A 150 15.80 -6.38 4.81
N ALA A 151 16.73 -6.59 3.88
CA ALA A 151 16.93 -7.89 3.23
C ALA A 151 17.39 -8.97 4.22
N GLU A 152 18.22 -8.62 5.20
CA GLU A 152 18.63 -9.54 6.27
C GLU A 152 17.43 -9.98 7.13
N HIS A 153 16.56 -9.04 7.53
CA HIS A 153 15.36 -9.36 8.32
C HIS A 153 14.41 -10.30 7.55
N LEU A 154 14.27 -10.11 6.23
CA LEU A 154 13.44 -10.99 5.39
C LEU A 154 14.03 -12.40 5.24
N LYS A 155 15.36 -12.55 5.19
CA LYS A 155 16.03 -13.86 5.15
C LYS A 155 15.86 -14.64 6.46
N VAL A 156 15.88 -13.95 7.60
CA VAL A 156 15.68 -14.56 8.93
C VAL A 156 14.25 -15.10 9.10
N GLY A 157 13.24 -14.41 8.56
CA GLY A 157 11.83 -14.86 8.61
C GLY A 157 11.42 -15.89 7.54
N SER A 158 12.34 -16.31 6.66
CA SER A 158 12.08 -17.32 5.61
C SER A 158 12.62 -18.72 5.97
N ARG A 159 13.12 -18.91 7.20
CA ARG A 159 13.46 -20.19 7.81
C ARG A 159 12.36 -20.62 8.77
#